data_AF-A0A379GHJ2-F1
#
_entry.id   AF-A0A379GHJ2-F1
#
_cell.length_a   1.000
_cell.length_b   1.000
_cell.length_c   1.000
_cell.angle_alpha   90.00
_cell.angle_beta   90.00
_cell.angle_gamma   90.00
#
_symmetry.space_group_name_H-M   'P 1'
#
loop_
_entity.id
_entity.type
_entity.pdbx_description
1 polymer ?
#
loop_
_entity_poly.entity_id
_entity_poly.type
_entity_poly.pdbx_seq_one_letter_code
_entity_poly.pdbx_strand_id
1 'polypeptide(L)'
;MSTSCVEEGRKTSNDPYQRIASELLAQADIHINGSEPYDIQVHNKDFYKRVLQQGSLGLGESYMDGWWDCERLDIFFHKVLRAGLENKLPSNWRDILKIAMARHF
;
A
#
# COMPACT_ATOMS: atom_id res chain seq x y z
N MET A 1 -42.12 13.95 2.17
CA MET A 1 -41.87 12.53 2.47
C MET A 1 -40.82 12.06 1.47
N SER A 2 -39.63 11.76 2.01
CA SER A 2 -38.53 11.00 1.40
C SER A 2 -37.84 11.57 0.16
N THR A 3 -37.02 12.60 0.39
CA THR A 3 -35.80 12.85 -0.36
C THR A 3 -34.71 11.86 0.08
N SER A 4 -34.29 10.94 -0.80
CA SER A 4 -32.90 10.48 -0.86
C SER A 4 -32.72 9.65 -2.13
N CYS A 5 -32.28 10.30 -3.21
CA CYS A 5 -31.69 9.59 -4.33
C CYS A 5 -30.29 9.16 -3.89
N VAL A 6 -30.05 7.86 -4.01
CA VAL A 6 -28.78 7.19 -3.76
C VAL A 6 -27.79 7.51 -4.89
N GLU A 7 -26.52 7.59 -4.51
CA GLU A 7 -25.29 7.44 -5.32
C GLU A 7 -24.96 8.48 -6.40
N GLU A 8 -24.08 9.41 -6.02
CA GLU A 8 -23.04 9.91 -6.94
C GLU A 8 -21.66 9.52 -6.43
N GLY A 9 -21.26 8.30 -6.81
CA GLY A 9 -19.86 7.88 -6.83
C GLY A 9 -19.14 8.50 -8.03
N ARG A 10 -18.07 9.26 -7.76
CA ARG A 10 -16.73 9.19 -8.39
C ARG A 10 -15.97 10.50 -8.12
N LYS A 11 -15.60 10.72 -6.85
CA LYS A 11 -14.47 11.61 -6.55
C LYS A 11 -13.19 10.87 -6.91
N THR A 12 -12.69 11.07 -8.13
CA THR A 12 -11.26 10.99 -8.43
C THR A 12 -10.59 12.13 -7.66
N SER A 13 -10.46 11.94 -6.35
CA SER A 13 -9.62 12.74 -5.49
C SER A 13 -8.20 12.62 -6.05
N ASN A 14 -7.69 13.72 -6.58
CA ASN A 14 -6.31 13.88 -7.03
C ASN A 14 -5.41 13.83 -5.77
N ASP A 15 -5.27 12.64 -5.20
CA ASP A 15 -4.60 12.42 -3.93
C ASP A 15 -3.09 12.39 -4.19
N PRO A 16 -2.33 13.37 -3.66
CA PRO A 16 -0.89 13.41 -3.87
C PRO A 16 -0.20 12.13 -3.39
N TYR A 17 -0.73 11.47 -2.36
CA TYR A 17 -0.18 10.22 -1.85
C TYR A 17 -0.35 9.07 -2.85
N GLN A 18 -1.51 8.98 -3.51
CA GLN A 18 -1.75 7.96 -4.53
C GLN A 18 -0.76 8.11 -5.69
N ARG A 19 -0.52 9.35 -6.14
CA ARG A 19 0.42 9.60 -7.24
C ARG A 19 1.84 9.18 -6.86
N ILE A 20 2.33 9.57 -5.69
CA ILE A 20 3.68 9.21 -5.22
C ILE A 20 3.80 7.69 -5.06
N ALA A 21 2.78 7.03 -4.47
CA ALA A 21 2.77 5.58 -4.32
C ALA A 21 2.78 4.86 -5.68
N SER A 22 2.01 5.36 -6.66
CA SER A 22 1.99 4.84 -8.03
C SER A 22 3.35 4.98 -8.71
N GLU A 23 3.97 6.17 -8.65
CA GLU A 23 5.30 6.42 -9.22
C GLU A 23 6.39 5.56 -8.56
N LEU A 24 6.23 5.23 -7.27
CA LEU A 24 7.15 4.34 -6.54
C LEU A 24 6.97 2.88 -6.98
N LEU A 25 5.73 2.37 -7.01
CA LEU A 25 5.43 0.99 -7.42
C LEU A 25 5.72 0.73 -8.90
N ALA A 26 5.53 1.74 -9.76
CA ALA A 26 5.86 1.65 -11.18
C ALA A 26 7.34 1.34 -11.44
N GLN A 27 8.25 1.70 -10.52
CA GLN A 27 9.68 1.36 -10.62
C GLN A 27 9.94 -0.14 -10.44
N ALA A 28 9.01 -0.86 -9.81
CA ALA A 28 9.02 -2.31 -9.69
C ALA A 28 8.14 -3.00 -10.74
N ASP A 29 7.63 -2.25 -11.73
CA ASP A 29 6.69 -2.75 -12.74
C ASP A 29 5.44 -3.37 -12.08
N ILE A 30 4.88 -2.63 -11.12
CA ILE A 30 3.65 -2.94 -10.38
C ILE A 30 2.70 -1.75 -10.54
N HIS A 31 1.47 -2.03 -10.92
CA HIS A 31 0.42 -1.04 -11.10
C HIS A 31 -0.64 -1.13 -10.00
N ILE A 32 -1.17 0.01 -9.58
CA ILE A 32 -2.29 0.08 -8.64
C ILE A 32 -3.59 -0.17 -9.41
N ASN A 33 -4.40 -1.11 -8.96
CA ASN A 33 -5.61 -1.61 -9.62
C ASN A 33 -5.34 -2.07 -11.05
N GLY A 34 -4.17 -2.68 -11.28
CA GLY A 34 -3.78 -3.25 -12.56
C GLY A 34 -4.40 -4.63 -12.79
N SER A 35 -4.22 -5.17 -13.99
CA SER A 35 -4.78 -6.46 -14.40
C SER A 35 -3.82 -7.63 -14.21
N GLU A 36 -2.54 -7.37 -13.95
CA GLU A 36 -1.58 -8.44 -13.76
C GLU A 36 -1.78 -9.10 -12.38
N PRO A 37 -1.51 -10.41 -12.24
CA PRO A 37 -1.77 -11.11 -10.99
C PRO A 37 -0.88 -10.62 -9.83
N TYR A 38 0.23 -9.93 -10.12
CA TYR A 38 1.11 -9.31 -9.13
C TYR A 38 0.83 -7.82 -8.89
N ASP A 39 -0.15 -7.25 -9.61
CA ASP A 39 -0.63 -5.89 -9.35
C ASP A 39 -1.49 -5.88 -8.08
N ILE A 40 -1.46 -4.76 -7.37
CA ILE A 40 -2.21 -4.62 -6.13
C ILE A 40 -3.60 -4.06 -6.41
N GLN A 41 -4.63 -4.58 -5.76
CA GLN A 41 -5.97 -3.99 -5.74
C GLN A 41 -6.14 -3.22 -4.45
N VAL A 42 -6.38 -1.91 -4.52
CA VAL A 42 -6.52 -1.05 -3.36
C VAL A 42 -8.00 -0.75 -3.12
N HIS A 43 -8.52 -1.25 -2.01
CA HIS A 43 -9.91 -1.10 -1.58
C HIS A 43 -10.11 0.12 -0.67
N ASN A 44 -9.03 0.58 -0.01
CA ASN A 44 -9.06 1.74 0.89
C ASN A 44 -8.00 2.79 0.51
N LYS A 45 -8.43 4.05 0.32
CA LYS A 45 -7.54 5.16 -0.06
C LYS A 45 -6.54 5.56 1.04
N ASP A 46 -6.82 5.28 2.31
CA ASP A 46 -5.89 5.56 3.41
C ASP A 46 -4.60 4.71 3.33
N PHE A 47 -4.61 3.65 2.52
CA PHE A 47 -3.44 2.85 2.15
C PHE A 47 -2.24 3.70 1.72
N TYR A 48 -2.44 4.63 0.77
CA TYR A 48 -1.33 5.37 0.16
C TYR A 48 -0.57 6.19 1.20
N LYS A 49 -1.32 6.92 2.04
CA LYS A 49 -0.75 7.73 3.10
C LYS A 49 -0.03 6.86 4.13
N ARG A 50 -0.62 5.72 4.52
CA ARG A 50 -0.03 4.81 5.51
C ARG A 50 1.29 4.21 5.01
N VAL A 51 1.34 3.74 3.77
CA VAL A 51 2.57 3.18 3.17
C VAL A 51 3.66 4.25 3.07
N LEU A 52 3.32 5.47 2.64
CA LEU A 52 4.30 6.55 2.54
C LEU A 52 4.77 7.06 3.91
N GLN A 53 4.02 6.86 4.99
CA GLN A 53 4.40 7.28 6.34
C GLN A 53 5.12 6.17 7.13
N GLN A 54 4.71 4.92 6.96
CA GLN A 54 5.15 3.77 7.77
C GLN A 54 6.00 2.77 6.98
N GLY A 55 6.18 2.98 5.67
CA GLY A 55 6.99 2.12 4.81
C GLY A 55 6.46 0.70 4.71
N SER A 56 7.37 -0.28 4.80
CA SER A 56 7.06 -1.71 4.68
C SER A 56 6.10 -2.23 5.75
N LEU A 57 6.10 -1.64 6.95
CA LEU A 57 5.15 -2.01 8.00
C LEU A 57 3.73 -1.58 7.64
N GLY A 58 3.58 -0.32 7.20
CA GLY A 58 2.28 0.17 6.72
C GLY A 58 1.74 -0.65 5.57
N LEU A 59 2.62 -1.13 4.68
CA LEU A 59 2.27 -2.05 3.59
C LEU A 59 1.74 -3.39 4.13
N GLY A 60 2.44 -4.01 5.06
CA GLY A 60 2.05 -5.30 5.64
C GLY A 60 0.81 -5.23 6.54
N GLU A 61 0.70 -4.22 7.41
CA GLU A 61 -0.46 -4.06 8.28
C GLU A 61 -1.72 -3.73 7.47
N SER A 62 -1.61 -2.87 6.46
CA SER A 62 -2.76 -2.58 5.58
C SER A 62 -3.19 -3.78 4.75
N TYR A 63 -2.29 -4.73 4.46
CA TYR A 63 -2.64 -6.02 3.87
C TYR A 63 -3.44 -6.87 4.86
N MET A 64 -2.98 -6.96 6.11
CA MET A 64 -3.71 -7.67 7.17
C MET A 64 -5.09 -7.06 7.45
N ASP A 65 -5.20 -5.73 7.36
CA ASP A 65 -6.45 -4.98 7.51
C ASP A 65 -7.38 -5.09 6.27
N GLY A 66 -6.96 -5.75 5.19
CA GLY A 66 -7.73 -5.93 3.96
C GLY A 66 -7.90 -4.65 3.13
N TRP A 67 -7.04 -3.64 3.34
CA TRP A 67 -7.10 -2.38 2.59
C TRP A 67 -6.62 -2.52 1.15
N TRP A 68 -5.79 -3.54 0.90
CA TRP A 68 -5.37 -3.95 -0.42
C TRP A 68 -5.10 -5.45 -0.43
N ASP A 69 -5.21 -6.04 -1.61
CA ASP A 69 -4.84 -7.43 -1.86
C ASP A 69 -4.12 -7.58 -3.20
N CYS A 70 -3.66 -8.80 -3.46
CA CYS A 70 -2.95 -9.18 -4.67
C CYS A 70 -3.08 -10.69 -4.85
N GLU A 71 -3.28 -11.17 -6.07
CA GLU A 71 -3.44 -12.59 -6.37
C GLU A 71 -2.11 -13.35 -6.17
N ARG A 72 -1.00 -12.75 -6.62
CA ARG A 72 0.36 -13.32 -6.57
C ARG A 72 1.27 -12.45 -5.70
N LEU A 73 0.98 -12.45 -4.40
CA LEU A 73 1.73 -11.72 -3.39
C LEU A 73 3.22 -12.08 -3.36
N ASP A 74 3.56 -13.32 -3.68
CA ASP A 74 4.93 -13.82 -3.82
C ASP A 74 5.71 -13.09 -4.93
N ILE A 75 5.08 -12.91 -6.10
CA ILE A 75 5.67 -12.20 -7.24
C ILE A 75 5.76 -10.70 -6.95
N PHE A 76 4.73 -10.13 -6.32
CA PHE A 76 4.72 -8.74 -5.88
C PHE A 76 5.96 -8.43 -5.03
N PHE A 77 6.20 -9.18 -3.96
CA PHE A 77 7.36 -8.94 -3.09
C PHE A 77 8.68 -9.20 -3.79
N HIS A 78 8.77 -10.22 -4.65
CA HIS A 78 9.96 -10.46 -5.46
C HIS A 78 10.30 -9.25 -6.35
N LYS A 79 9.30 -8.65 -7.01
CA LYS A 79 9.48 -7.43 -7.83
C LYS A 79 9.88 -6.21 -7.00
N VAL A 80 9.17 -5.95 -5.90
CA VAL A 80 9.45 -4.82 -4.98
C VAL A 80 10.88 -4.88 -4.45
N LEU A 81 11.30 -6.04 -3.93
CA LEU A 81 12.63 -6.23 -3.37
C LEU A 81 13.72 -6.18 -4.45
N ARG A 82 13.47 -6.75 -5.63
CA ARG A 82 14.43 -6.69 -6.75
C ARG A 82 14.65 -5.27 -7.26
N ALA A 83 13.61 -4.43 -7.23
CA ALA A 83 13.69 -3.03 -7.60
C ALA A 83 14.18 -2.12 -6.44
N GLY A 84 14.45 -2.68 -5.27
CA GLY A 84 15.04 -1.99 -4.12
C GLY A 84 14.13 -0.92 -3.52
N LEU A 85 12.81 -1.07 -3.66
CA LEU A 85 11.81 -0.09 -3.18
C LEU A 85 11.82 0.05 -1.65
N GLU A 86 12.26 -0.97 -0.93
CA GLU A 86 12.44 -0.94 0.52
C GLU A 86 13.44 0.14 0.98
N ASN A 87 14.37 0.53 0.10
CA ASN A 87 15.33 1.60 0.37
C ASN A 87 14.79 3.00 0.03
N LYS A 88 13.66 3.07 -0.68
CA LYS A 88 13.03 4.33 -1.12
C LYS A 88 11.86 4.74 -0.25
N LEU A 89 11.25 3.80 0.46
CA LEU A 89 10.24 4.09 1.46
C LEU A 89 10.91 4.52 2.78
N PRO A 90 10.31 5.46 3.53
CA PRO A 90 10.80 5.78 4.86
C PRO A 90 10.66 4.54 5.71
N SER A 91 11.79 3.91 5.96
CA SER A 91 11.87 2.94 7.02
C SER A 91 12.06 3.76 8.29
N ASN A 92 11.06 3.74 9.17
CA ASN A 92 11.18 4.33 10.49
C ASN A 92 11.77 3.23 11.39
N TRP A 93 13.09 3.01 11.26
CA TRP A 93 13.86 1.93 11.86
C TRP A 93 13.77 1.85 13.40
N ARG A 94 13.22 2.88 14.09
CA ARG A 94 13.10 2.92 15.56
C ARG A 94 12.05 1.96 16.13
N ASP A 95 11.10 1.47 15.32
CA ASP A 95 9.98 0.67 15.81
C ASP A 95 10.13 -0.84 15.53
N ILE A 96 10.83 -1.20 14.45
CA ILE A 96 11.36 -2.58 14.27
C ILE A 96 12.30 -2.93 15.46
N LEU A 97 13.06 -1.95 15.96
CA LEU A 97 13.89 -2.05 17.16
C LEU A 97 13.13 -2.27 18.48
N LYS A 98 11.82 -1.97 18.57
CA LYS A 98 11.02 -2.21 19.79
C LYS A 98 10.30 -3.56 19.77
N ILE A 99 9.77 -3.96 18.62
CA ILE A 99 9.04 -5.22 18.48
C ILE A 99 9.99 -6.43 18.46
N ALA A 100 11.23 -6.27 17.96
CA ALA A 100 12.27 -7.29 18.09
C ALA A 100 12.78 -7.43 19.54
N MET A 101 12.84 -6.33 20.30
CA MET A 101 13.31 -6.33 21.69
C MET A 101 12.25 -6.84 22.69
N ALA A 102 10.96 -6.75 22.38
CA ALA A 102 9.87 -7.23 23.25
C ALA A 102 9.51 -8.72 23.06
N ARG A 103 10.05 -9.40 22.04
CA ARG A 103 9.88 -10.86 21.87
C ARG A 103 10.94 -11.70 22.62
N HIS A 104 11.96 -11.06 23.21
CA HIS A 104 13.08 -11.73 23.91
C HIS A 104 13.18 -11.37 25.41
N PHE A 105 12.12 -10.78 25.98
CA PHE A 105 11.91 -10.64 27.42
C PHE A 105 10.51 -11.12 27.79
#